data_AF-B4FYH6-F1
#
_entry.id   AF-B4FYH6-F1
#
_cell.length_a   1.000
_cell.length_b   1.000
_cell.length_c   1.000
_cell.angle_alpha   90.00
_cell.angle_beta   90.00
_cell.angle_gamma   90.00
#
_symmetry.space_group_name_H-M   'P 1'
#
loop_
_entity.id
_entity.type
_entity.pdbx_description
1 polymer ?
#
loop_
_entity_poly.entity_id
_entity_poly.type
_entity_poly.pdbx_seq_one_letter_code
_entity_poly.pdbx_strand_id
1 'polypeptide(L)'
;MVETANDSEPLLSLLAPFGTGEYTSYWKAPQGITSVEFSIVLGGLSDIAGVSIIVSSCGYSASDCPIVEIWASNKIHREDRTFIGKWDVQDIISSSPQLRGPEKSSRLSEEPRHIKFHFPNPIRCRIISIKMTLSHRGSHSTKFSEEFDLLSLNDSSSYESKPTNLHNSFIHAKRIVVFGSLLRKEMEPDTSGGIMRMKSYLDRSPALGRFRIPVEAERLRDNDLVLEQYLLANSPGIAGFRLDSFSVIRPRVTHSPSSSELDMREFSLTRMEDRFINPAILYIQVTVVKESGKLVVEEYRLPEVKANTPLYFDFPDLQQDARCVIFRLLGDVTAFVDDISELENLNLRNLPLASGLSLSNKIKLYYYADTYEMGKIGSLSAV
;
A
#
# COMPACT_ATOMS: atom_id res chain seq x y z
N MET A 1 -14.31 14.43 -13.93
CA MET A 1 -13.88 14.32 -12.52
C MET A 1 -15.14 14.10 -11.70
N VAL A 2 -15.16 13.16 -10.75
CA VAL A 2 -16.37 12.92 -9.93
C VAL A 2 -16.52 14.07 -8.94
N GLU A 3 -17.69 14.72 -8.95
CA GLU A 3 -17.98 15.84 -8.05
C GLU A 3 -18.16 15.34 -6.61
N THR A 4 -17.78 16.17 -5.65
CA THR A 4 -17.82 15.87 -4.21
C THR A 4 -18.66 16.95 -3.52
N ALA A 5 -19.53 16.57 -2.58
CA ALA A 5 -20.33 17.56 -1.85
C ALA A 5 -19.44 18.45 -0.94
N ASN A 6 -19.90 19.66 -0.61
CA ASN A 6 -19.11 20.63 0.17
C ASN A 6 -18.76 20.16 1.59
N ASP A 7 -19.59 19.30 2.19
CA ASP A 7 -19.44 18.73 3.53
C ASP A 7 -19.08 17.24 3.49
N SER A 8 -18.40 16.82 2.43
CA SER A 8 -17.92 15.46 2.21
C SER A 8 -16.40 15.37 2.37
N GLU A 9 -15.90 14.19 2.74
CA GLU A 9 -14.50 13.87 2.51
C GLU A 9 -14.12 14.01 1.03
N PRO A 10 -12.87 14.32 0.69
CA PRO A 10 -12.41 14.40 -0.70
C PRO A 10 -12.55 13.04 -1.40
N LEU A 11 -12.75 13.04 -2.72
CA LEU A 11 -12.91 11.82 -3.53
C LEU A 11 -11.81 10.76 -3.29
N LEU A 12 -10.56 11.19 -3.11
CA LEU A 12 -9.43 10.28 -2.87
C LEU A 12 -9.54 9.52 -1.54
N SER A 13 -10.35 10.01 -0.58
CA SER A 13 -10.61 9.31 0.69
C SER A 13 -11.21 7.93 0.46
N LEU A 14 -11.93 7.69 -0.64
CA LEU A 14 -12.50 6.39 -0.99
C LEU A 14 -11.44 5.30 -1.13
N LEU A 15 -10.20 5.65 -1.50
CA LEU A 15 -9.08 4.72 -1.64
C LEU A 15 -8.07 4.84 -0.50
N ALA A 16 -8.36 5.66 0.51
CA ALA A 16 -7.47 5.85 1.64
C ALA A 16 -7.43 4.59 2.51
N PRO A 17 -6.29 4.37 3.18
CA PRO A 17 -6.17 3.46 4.31
C PRO A 17 -7.38 3.42 5.27
N PHE A 18 -7.64 2.23 5.81
CA PHE A 18 -8.48 2.09 6.99
C PHE A 18 -7.87 2.84 8.18
N GLY A 19 -8.72 3.39 9.06
CA GLY A 19 -8.27 4.20 10.21
C GLY A 19 -7.78 5.62 9.88
N THR A 20 -7.70 6.01 8.60
CA THR A 20 -7.40 7.39 8.20
C THR A 20 -8.67 8.24 8.18
N GLY A 21 -8.59 9.49 8.66
CA GLY A 21 -9.73 10.41 8.76
C GLY A 21 -10.60 10.17 9.99
N GLU A 22 -11.59 11.02 10.20
CA GLU A 22 -12.50 10.88 11.35
C GLU A 22 -13.38 9.64 11.20
N TYR A 23 -13.71 8.97 12.31
CA TYR A 23 -14.50 7.74 12.28
C TYR A 23 -15.86 7.92 11.59
N THR A 24 -16.50 9.07 11.81
CA THR A 24 -17.80 9.41 11.25
C THR A 24 -17.73 9.97 9.84
N SER A 25 -16.54 10.26 9.32
CA SER A 25 -16.34 10.84 7.99
C SER A 25 -16.56 9.80 6.88
N TYR A 26 -17.09 10.27 5.74
CA TYR A 26 -17.27 9.47 4.54
C TYR A 26 -17.39 10.38 3.32
N TRP A 27 -17.23 9.80 2.14
CA TRP A 27 -17.44 10.50 0.89
C TRP A 27 -18.90 10.43 0.46
N LYS A 28 -19.43 11.54 -0.08
CA LYS A 28 -20.75 11.63 -0.69
C LYS A 28 -20.77 12.53 -1.93
N ALA A 29 -21.59 12.14 -2.89
CA ALA A 29 -21.87 12.92 -4.09
C ALA A 29 -22.72 14.16 -3.73
N PRO A 30 -22.64 15.26 -4.53
CA PRO A 30 -23.55 16.39 -4.40
C PRO A 30 -25.03 15.97 -4.50
N GLN A 31 -25.89 16.72 -3.83
CA GLN A 31 -27.33 16.48 -3.86
C GLN A 31 -27.87 16.55 -5.30
N GLY A 32 -28.77 15.63 -5.66
CA GLY A 32 -29.34 15.54 -7.01
C GLY A 32 -28.52 14.71 -8.00
N ILE A 33 -27.28 14.33 -7.67
CA ILE A 33 -26.52 13.37 -8.46
C ILE A 33 -27.04 11.95 -8.20
N THR A 34 -27.64 11.36 -9.22
CA THR A 34 -28.25 10.02 -9.15
C THR A 34 -27.35 8.92 -9.67
N SER A 35 -26.24 9.24 -10.34
CA SER A 35 -25.28 8.27 -10.84
C SER A 35 -23.87 8.81 -10.80
N VAL A 36 -22.93 8.01 -10.29
CA VAL A 36 -21.49 8.31 -10.27
C VAL A 36 -20.72 7.10 -10.77
N GLU A 37 -19.60 7.37 -11.45
CA GLU A 37 -18.72 6.33 -11.96
C GLU A 37 -17.28 6.61 -11.54
N PHE A 38 -16.67 5.65 -10.86
CA PHE A 38 -15.27 5.66 -10.44
C PHE A 38 -14.47 4.77 -11.37
N SER A 39 -13.28 5.21 -11.79
CA SER A 39 -12.30 4.34 -12.45
C SER A 39 -11.04 4.29 -11.58
N ILE A 40 -10.73 3.11 -11.05
CA ILE A 40 -9.60 2.84 -10.18
C ILE A 40 -8.50 2.21 -11.03
N VAL A 41 -7.36 2.87 -11.14
CA VAL A 41 -6.17 2.36 -11.82
C VAL A 41 -5.30 1.64 -10.80
N LEU A 42 -5.00 0.38 -11.06
CA LEU A 42 -4.16 -0.46 -10.22
C LEU A 42 -2.68 -0.17 -10.49
N GLY A 43 -1.82 -0.37 -9.49
CA GLY A 43 -0.38 -0.17 -9.62
C GLY A 43 0.32 -1.12 -10.62
N GLY A 44 -0.36 -2.18 -11.03
CA GLY A 44 0.15 -3.16 -11.99
C GLY A 44 -0.98 -4.01 -12.59
N LEU A 45 -0.61 -5.00 -13.41
CA LEU A 45 -1.56 -6.01 -13.88
C LEU A 45 -1.86 -6.96 -12.71
N SER A 46 -3.14 -7.14 -12.38
CA SER A 46 -3.56 -7.91 -11.21
C SER A 46 -4.72 -8.84 -11.55
N ASP A 47 -4.76 -9.99 -10.88
CA ASP A 47 -5.89 -10.92 -10.94
C ASP A 47 -6.86 -10.56 -9.81
N ILE A 48 -7.95 -9.87 -10.16
CA ILE A 48 -8.91 -9.28 -9.20
C ILE A 48 -10.04 -10.26 -8.92
N ALA A 49 -10.28 -10.55 -7.65
CA ALA A 49 -11.34 -11.46 -7.19
C ALA A 49 -12.64 -10.74 -6.82
N GLY A 50 -12.58 -9.44 -6.53
CA GLY A 50 -13.78 -8.64 -6.30
C GLY A 50 -13.51 -7.24 -5.78
N VAL A 51 -14.60 -6.57 -5.42
CA VAL A 51 -14.61 -5.22 -4.85
C VAL A 51 -15.45 -5.24 -3.58
N SER A 52 -15.03 -4.51 -2.55
CA SER A 52 -15.80 -4.28 -1.33
C SER A 52 -16.06 -2.80 -1.14
N ILE A 53 -17.29 -2.43 -0.82
CA ILE A 53 -17.65 -1.08 -0.39
C ILE A 53 -17.82 -1.09 1.12
N ILE A 54 -17.09 -0.21 1.79
CA ILE A 54 -17.27 0.05 3.22
C ILE A 54 -18.40 1.06 3.35
N VAL A 55 -19.43 0.66 4.11
CA VAL A 55 -20.63 1.44 4.31
C VAL A 55 -20.30 2.70 5.11
N SER A 56 -20.89 3.83 4.71
CA SER A 56 -20.76 5.08 5.46
C SER A 56 -21.25 4.93 6.90
N SER A 57 -20.75 5.80 7.77
CA SER A 57 -21.16 5.83 9.19
C SER A 57 -22.68 6.03 9.37
N CYS A 58 -23.35 6.68 8.42
CA CYS A 58 -24.81 6.84 8.41
C CYS A 58 -25.60 5.58 8.00
N GLY A 59 -24.93 4.55 7.47
CA GLY A 59 -25.57 3.37 6.88
C GLY A 59 -26.33 3.68 5.59
N TYR A 60 -26.88 2.64 4.98
CA TYR A 60 -27.83 2.78 3.89
C TYR A 60 -29.29 2.71 4.40
N SER A 61 -30.21 3.22 3.59
CA SER A 61 -31.65 3.35 3.78
C SER A 61 -32.38 3.00 2.48
N ALA A 62 -33.71 2.88 2.53
CA ALA A 62 -34.51 2.53 1.35
C ALA A 62 -34.45 3.56 0.21
N SER A 63 -33.87 4.75 0.44
CA SER A 63 -33.79 5.83 -0.54
C SER A 63 -32.38 6.09 -1.09
N ASP A 64 -31.33 5.59 -0.44
CA ASP A 64 -29.93 5.85 -0.80
C ASP A 64 -29.16 4.56 -1.21
N CYS A 65 -29.83 3.41 -1.27
CA CYS A 65 -29.26 2.17 -1.81
C CYS A 65 -28.96 2.30 -3.31
N PRO A 66 -27.69 2.22 -3.74
CA PRO A 66 -27.36 2.26 -5.15
C PRO A 66 -27.42 0.86 -5.80
N ILE A 67 -27.75 0.82 -7.07
CA ILE A 67 -27.35 -0.25 -7.97
C ILE A 67 -25.86 -0.08 -8.28
N VAL A 68 -25.07 -1.13 -8.04
CA VAL A 68 -23.63 -1.15 -8.30
C VAL A 68 -23.35 -1.98 -9.55
N GLU A 69 -22.72 -1.38 -10.54
CA GLU A 69 -22.27 -2.04 -11.78
C GLU A 69 -20.74 -1.97 -11.86
N ILE A 70 -20.09 -3.08 -12.20
CA ILE A 70 -18.62 -3.17 -12.23
C ILE A 70 -18.14 -3.63 -13.61
N TRP A 71 -17.10 -2.96 -14.12
CA TRP A 71 -16.36 -3.32 -15.32
C TRP A 71 -14.87 -3.44 -15.03
N ALA A 72 -14.18 -4.29 -15.80
CA ALA A 72 -12.74 -4.44 -15.77
C ALA A 72 -12.12 -4.12 -17.14
N SER A 73 -10.94 -3.53 -17.18
CA SER A 73 -10.23 -3.24 -18.43
C SER A 73 -8.72 -3.14 -18.24
N ASN A 74 -7.98 -3.20 -19.34
CA ASN A 74 -6.53 -2.97 -19.38
C ASN A 74 -6.16 -1.62 -20.01
N LYS A 75 -7.14 -0.93 -20.59
CA LYS A 75 -7.00 0.33 -21.30
C LYS A 75 -8.07 1.30 -20.81
N ILE A 76 -7.80 2.60 -20.96
CA ILE A 76 -8.68 3.67 -20.46
C ILE A 76 -9.97 3.78 -21.30
N HIS A 77 -9.92 3.33 -22.55
CA HIS A 77 -11.03 3.30 -23.50
C HIS A 77 -12.25 2.56 -22.95
N ARG A 78 -13.44 3.16 -23.11
CA ARG A 78 -14.70 2.64 -22.52
C ARG A 78 -15.20 1.39 -23.23
N GLU A 79 -14.94 1.32 -24.53
CA GLU A 79 -15.27 0.24 -25.45
C GLU A 79 -14.52 -1.08 -25.14
N ASP A 80 -13.33 -0.99 -24.54
CA ASP A 80 -12.48 -2.15 -24.20
C ASP A 80 -12.80 -2.73 -22.80
N ARG A 81 -13.93 -2.35 -22.21
CA ARG A 81 -14.32 -2.76 -20.86
C ARG A 81 -15.15 -4.04 -20.86
N THR A 82 -14.71 -5.01 -20.09
CA THR A 82 -15.48 -6.22 -19.81
C THR A 82 -16.46 -5.92 -18.68
N PHE A 83 -17.75 -6.18 -18.89
CA PHE A 83 -18.76 -6.10 -17.84
C PHE A 83 -18.67 -7.32 -16.91
N ILE A 84 -18.62 -7.07 -15.60
CA ILE A 84 -18.41 -8.12 -14.59
C ILE A 84 -19.70 -8.51 -13.90
N GLY A 85 -20.50 -7.52 -13.53
CA GLY A 85 -21.74 -7.77 -12.83
C GLY A 85 -22.47 -6.52 -12.40
N LYS A 86 -23.69 -6.75 -11.94
CA LYS A 86 -24.63 -5.75 -11.42
C LYS A 86 -25.25 -6.29 -10.15
N TRP A 87 -25.22 -5.49 -9.09
CA TRP A 87 -25.73 -5.83 -7.77
C TRP A 87 -26.68 -4.75 -7.29
N ASP A 88 -27.84 -5.16 -6.78
CA ASP A 88 -28.76 -4.26 -6.11
C ASP A 88 -28.47 -4.24 -4.60
N VAL A 89 -27.99 -3.11 -4.09
CA VAL A 89 -27.68 -2.96 -2.67
C VAL A 89 -28.94 -3.05 -1.81
N GLN A 90 -30.12 -2.68 -2.34
CA GLN A 90 -31.39 -2.83 -1.64
C GLN A 90 -31.70 -4.31 -1.33
N ASP A 91 -31.43 -5.21 -2.29
CA ASP A 91 -31.61 -6.65 -2.11
C ASP A 91 -30.63 -7.21 -1.07
N ILE A 92 -29.36 -6.79 -1.17
CA ILE A 92 -28.30 -7.22 -0.23
C ILE A 92 -28.67 -6.80 1.20
N ILE A 93 -29.08 -5.56 1.41
CA ILE A 93 -29.42 -5.04 2.73
C ILE A 93 -30.70 -5.69 3.27
N SER A 94 -31.64 -6.07 2.41
CA SER A 94 -32.84 -6.79 2.84
C SER A 94 -32.50 -8.15 3.47
N SER A 95 -31.43 -8.80 3.02
CA SER A 95 -30.88 -10.01 3.66
C SER A 95 -29.98 -9.71 4.88
N SER A 96 -29.47 -8.48 5.00
CA SER A 96 -28.42 -8.09 5.95
C SER A 96 -28.79 -6.79 6.69
N PRO A 97 -29.68 -6.86 7.70
CA PRO A 97 -30.22 -5.69 8.39
C PRO A 97 -29.15 -4.86 9.15
N GLN A 98 -27.98 -5.46 9.41
CA GLN A 98 -26.83 -4.80 10.06
C GLN A 98 -26.29 -3.61 9.24
N LEU A 99 -26.52 -3.61 7.92
CA LEU A 99 -26.06 -2.57 7.00
C LEU A 99 -26.98 -1.33 6.97
N ARG A 100 -28.14 -1.38 7.65
CA ARG A 100 -29.09 -0.25 7.72
C ARG A 100 -28.74 0.72 8.84
N GLY A 101 -28.98 1.99 8.57
CA GLY A 101 -28.97 3.06 9.57
C GLY A 101 -27.59 3.36 10.18
N PRO A 102 -27.53 4.39 11.04
CA PRO A 102 -26.27 4.89 11.54
C PRO A 102 -25.54 3.87 12.42
N GLU A 103 -24.22 3.91 12.39
CA GLU A 103 -23.37 3.12 13.28
C GLU A 103 -23.70 3.44 14.74
N LYS A 104 -23.77 2.40 15.59
CA LYS A 104 -23.91 2.58 17.03
C LYS A 104 -22.58 3.14 17.53
N SER A 105 -22.62 4.23 18.30
CA SER A 105 -21.46 5.01 18.75
C SER A 105 -20.51 4.29 19.74
N SER A 106 -20.54 2.96 19.81
CA SER A 106 -19.76 2.19 20.77
C SER A 106 -18.98 1.07 20.09
N ARG A 107 -17.69 1.33 19.87
CA ARG A 107 -16.50 0.44 19.96
C ARG A 107 -15.60 0.57 18.74
N LEU A 108 -14.39 1.07 18.98
CA LEU A 108 -13.22 1.10 18.08
C LEU A 108 -12.71 -0.31 17.67
N SER A 109 -13.49 -1.37 17.91
CA SER A 109 -13.07 -2.78 17.85
C SER A 109 -13.97 -3.65 16.97
N GLU A 110 -15.03 -3.10 16.38
CA GLU A 110 -15.93 -3.86 15.50
C GLU A 110 -15.54 -3.69 14.03
N GLU A 111 -15.63 -4.78 13.26
CA GLU A 111 -15.34 -4.80 11.82
C GLU A 111 -16.16 -3.74 11.09
N PRO A 112 -15.55 -2.90 10.23
CA PRO A 112 -16.30 -1.93 9.47
C PRO A 112 -17.35 -2.63 8.60
N ARG A 113 -18.59 -2.14 8.68
CA ARG A 113 -19.71 -2.67 7.89
C ARG A 113 -19.40 -2.55 6.41
N HIS A 114 -19.57 -3.63 5.67
CA HIS A 114 -19.15 -3.68 4.27
C HIS A 114 -20.05 -4.57 3.42
N ILE A 115 -20.00 -4.33 2.11
CA ILE A 115 -20.66 -5.13 1.09
C ILE A 115 -19.59 -5.65 0.13
N LYS A 116 -19.54 -6.96 -0.07
CA LYS A 116 -18.59 -7.61 -0.99
C LYS A 116 -19.27 -7.97 -2.31
N PHE A 117 -18.68 -7.54 -3.41
CA PHE A 117 -19.05 -7.87 -4.78
C PHE A 117 -18.01 -8.85 -5.33
N HIS A 118 -18.22 -10.13 -5.09
CA HIS A 118 -17.34 -11.19 -5.57
C HIS A 118 -17.54 -11.42 -7.06
N PHE A 119 -16.43 -11.55 -7.78
CA PHE A 119 -16.46 -11.89 -9.19
C PHE A 119 -16.63 -13.42 -9.33
N PRO A 120 -17.42 -13.91 -10.31
CA PRO A 120 -17.59 -15.35 -10.52
C PRO A 120 -16.27 -16.09 -10.76
N ASN A 121 -15.33 -15.41 -11.43
CA ASN A 121 -13.96 -15.86 -11.62
C ASN A 121 -13.03 -14.67 -11.44
N PRO A 122 -11.79 -14.84 -10.95
CA PRO A 122 -10.81 -13.77 -10.92
C PRO A 122 -10.53 -13.21 -12.32
N ILE A 123 -10.40 -11.88 -12.42
CA ILE A 123 -10.25 -11.18 -13.69
C ILE A 123 -8.95 -10.42 -13.72
N ARG A 124 -8.14 -10.72 -14.74
CA ARG A 124 -6.89 -10.04 -15.00
C ARG A 124 -7.13 -8.66 -15.60
N CYS A 125 -6.84 -7.60 -14.84
CA CYS A 125 -7.06 -6.24 -15.30
C CYS A 125 -6.07 -5.23 -14.70
N ARG A 126 -6.08 -4.00 -15.23
CA ARG A 126 -5.35 -2.84 -14.68
C ARG A 126 -6.29 -1.74 -14.18
N ILE A 127 -7.54 -1.75 -14.62
CA ILE A 127 -8.52 -0.72 -14.31
C ILE A 127 -9.84 -1.40 -13.94
N ILE A 128 -10.37 -1.03 -12.77
CA ILE A 128 -11.71 -1.40 -12.33
C ILE A 128 -12.58 -0.14 -12.39
N SER A 129 -13.69 -0.22 -13.11
CA SER A 129 -14.69 0.86 -13.14
C SER A 129 -15.93 0.45 -12.37
N ILE A 130 -16.38 1.29 -11.45
CA ILE A 130 -17.51 1.04 -10.55
C ILE A 130 -18.51 2.17 -10.77
N LYS A 131 -19.72 1.84 -11.22
CA LYS A 131 -20.82 2.79 -11.33
C LYS A 131 -21.83 2.52 -10.24
N MET A 132 -22.22 3.56 -9.53
CA MET A 132 -23.27 3.53 -8.52
C MET A 132 -24.43 4.38 -9.02
N THR A 133 -25.65 3.85 -9.00
CA THR A 133 -26.85 4.55 -9.50
C THR A 133 -28.00 4.38 -8.51
N LEU A 134 -28.57 5.48 -8.04
CA LEU A 134 -29.75 5.44 -7.18
C LEU A 134 -30.99 5.08 -8.00
N SER A 135 -31.75 4.09 -7.53
CA SER A 135 -33.05 3.76 -8.11
C SER A 135 -34.07 4.81 -7.68
N HIS A 136 -34.54 5.65 -8.61
CA HIS A 136 -35.77 6.39 -8.35
C HIS A 136 -36.95 5.42 -8.31
N ARG A 137 -37.81 5.61 -7.30
CA ARG A 137 -38.97 4.79 -6.89
C ARG A 137 -40.06 4.58 -7.96
N GLY A 138 -39.74 4.75 -9.25
CA GLY A 138 -40.56 4.45 -10.41
C GLY A 138 -40.01 3.36 -11.33
N SER A 139 -38.88 2.72 -10.99
CA SER A 139 -38.21 1.74 -11.88
C SER A 139 -38.05 0.38 -11.21
N HIS A 140 -39.15 -0.25 -10.78
CA HIS A 140 -39.13 -1.69 -10.53
C HIS A 140 -39.02 -2.40 -11.89
N SER A 141 -37.81 -2.82 -12.23
CA SER A 141 -37.57 -3.80 -13.29
C SER A 141 -38.22 -5.12 -12.85
N THR A 142 -39.46 -5.34 -13.24
CA THR A 142 -40.08 -6.67 -13.17
C THR A 142 -39.26 -7.61 -14.02
N LYS A 143 -38.62 -8.60 -13.39
CA LYS A 143 -38.15 -9.79 -14.08
C LYS A 143 -39.35 -10.34 -14.88
N PHE A 144 -39.16 -10.57 -16.17
CA PHE A 144 -40.11 -11.31 -16.99
C PHE A 144 -40.24 -12.73 -16.40
N SER A 145 -41.29 -12.97 -15.63
CA SER A 145 -41.92 -14.29 -15.56
C SER A 145 -43.34 -14.11 -16.04
N GLU A 146 -43.70 -14.84 -17.08
CA GLU A 146 -45.06 -14.96 -17.60
C GLU A 146 -46.03 -15.30 -16.47
N GLU A 147 -47.00 -14.41 -16.24
CA GLU A 147 -48.41 -14.64 -15.90
C GLU A 147 -48.98 -13.34 -15.32
N PHE A 148 -49.58 -12.51 -16.19
CA PHE A 148 -50.32 -11.33 -15.77
C PHE A 148 -51.70 -11.75 -15.29
N ASP A 149 -51.96 -11.67 -13.99
CA ASP A 149 -53.31 -11.67 -13.44
C ASP A 149 -53.84 -10.22 -13.43
N LEU A 150 -54.74 -9.92 -14.39
CA LEU A 150 -55.21 -8.56 -14.69
C LEU A 150 -56.43 -8.12 -13.87
N LEU A 151 -56.80 -8.80 -12.77
CA LEU A 151 -57.98 -8.43 -11.97
C LEU A 151 -57.83 -8.68 -10.46
N SER A 152 -56.86 -8.03 -9.79
CA SER A 152 -56.94 -7.86 -8.32
C SER A 152 -56.97 -6.38 -7.93
N LEU A 153 -58.18 -5.82 -7.92
CA LEU A 153 -58.51 -4.67 -7.09
C LEU A 153 -58.54 -5.16 -5.64
N ASN A 154 -57.51 -4.87 -4.85
CA ASN A 154 -57.63 -4.95 -3.41
C ASN A 154 -57.28 -3.62 -2.75
N ASP A 155 -58.35 -3.04 -2.22
CA ASP A 155 -58.40 -1.83 -1.42
C ASP A 155 -57.79 -2.12 -0.04
N SER A 156 -56.64 -1.52 0.26
CA SER A 156 -56.10 -1.49 1.62
C SER A 156 -55.53 -0.11 1.94
N SER A 157 -56.43 0.72 2.48
CA SER A 157 -56.20 1.80 3.44
C SER A 157 -54.78 2.34 3.55
N SER A 158 -54.56 3.45 2.85
CA SER A 158 -53.51 4.43 3.05
C SER A 158 -53.42 4.89 4.51
N TYR A 159 -52.37 4.47 5.22
CA TYR A 159 -51.73 5.35 6.19
C TYR A 159 -50.65 6.13 5.44
N GLU A 160 -51.07 7.22 4.81
CA GLU A 160 -50.20 8.27 4.29
C GLU A 160 -49.46 8.89 5.48
N SER A 161 -48.27 8.37 5.79
CA SER A 161 -47.30 9.15 6.53
C SER A 161 -46.80 10.24 5.58
N LYS A 162 -47.04 11.50 5.95
CA LYS A 162 -46.48 12.69 5.30
C LYS A 162 -45.03 12.43 4.85
N PRO A 163 -44.62 12.83 3.64
CA PRO A 163 -43.23 12.66 3.20
C PRO A 163 -42.36 13.67 3.93
N THR A 164 -41.91 13.32 5.14
CA THR A 164 -40.82 14.05 5.79
C THR A 164 -39.52 13.72 5.05
N ASN A 165 -39.13 14.64 4.16
CA ASN A 165 -37.86 14.77 3.46
C ASN A 165 -37.58 13.77 2.31
N LEU A 166 -38.11 14.10 1.13
CA LEU A 166 -37.63 13.63 -0.18
C LEU A 166 -36.17 14.09 -0.51
N HIS A 167 -35.48 14.75 0.43
CA HIS A 167 -34.30 15.58 0.16
C HIS A 167 -32.95 14.94 0.49
N ASN A 168 -32.87 13.76 1.10
CA ASN A 168 -31.59 13.24 1.61
C ASN A 168 -31.13 11.92 0.97
N SER A 169 -31.49 11.63 -0.27
CA SER A 169 -30.85 10.56 -1.03
C SER A 169 -29.63 11.08 -1.78
N PHE A 170 -28.47 10.54 -1.45
CA PHE A 170 -27.21 10.84 -2.13
C PHE A 170 -26.37 9.57 -2.15
N ILE A 171 -25.52 9.43 -3.16
CA ILE A 171 -24.59 8.31 -3.22
C ILE A 171 -23.47 8.57 -2.22
N HIS A 172 -23.19 7.60 -1.35
CA HIS A 172 -22.15 7.72 -0.34
C HIS A 172 -21.43 6.39 -0.11
N ALA A 173 -20.16 6.48 0.27
CA ALA A 173 -19.37 5.34 0.72
C ALA A 173 -18.25 5.83 1.64
N LYS A 174 -17.83 4.98 2.58
CA LYS A 174 -16.66 5.27 3.41
C LYS A 174 -15.38 4.96 2.64
N ARG A 175 -15.26 3.74 2.11
CA ARG A 175 -14.09 3.27 1.33
C ARG A 175 -14.51 2.30 0.24
N ILE A 176 -13.64 2.15 -0.76
CA ILE A 176 -13.69 1.14 -1.80
C ILE A 176 -12.40 0.34 -1.73
N VAL A 177 -12.53 -0.97 -1.56
CA VAL A 177 -11.40 -1.90 -1.52
C VAL A 177 -11.47 -2.81 -2.73
N VAL A 178 -10.41 -2.87 -3.51
CA VAL A 178 -10.26 -3.86 -4.58
C VAL A 178 -9.36 -4.98 -4.06
N PHE A 179 -9.86 -6.21 -4.06
CA PHE A 179 -9.11 -7.37 -3.54
C PHE A 179 -8.80 -8.39 -4.64
N GLY A 180 -7.59 -8.93 -4.58
CA GLY A 180 -7.01 -9.78 -5.60
C GLY A 180 -5.51 -9.98 -5.37
N SER A 181 -4.83 -10.54 -6.35
CA SER A 181 -3.38 -10.74 -6.33
C SER A 181 -2.70 -9.88 -7.40
N LEU A 182 -1.62 -9.20 -7.00
CA LEU A 182 -0.72 -8.58 -7.97
C LEU A 182 0.01 -9.68 -8.73
N LEU A 183 0.03 -9.60 -10.06
CA LEU A 183 0.93 -10.46 -10.82
C LEU A 183 2.34 -9.98 -10.55
N ARG A 184 3.08 -10.75 -9.74
CA ARG A 184 4.51 -10.62 -9.67
C ARG A 184 5.03 -10.81 -11.08
N LYS A 185 5.66 -9.78 -11.64
CA LYS A 185 6.44 -9.91 -12.85
C LYS A 185 7.46 -11.02 -12.56
N GLU A 186 7.27 -12.20 -13.15
CA GLU A 186 8.36 -13.16 -13.24
C GLU A 186 9.51 -12.38 -13.88
N MET A 187 10.64 -12.33 -13.17
CA MET A 187 11.85 -11.74 -13.70
C MET A 187 12.33 -12.70 -14.80
N GLU A 188 11.72 -12.60 -15.98
CA GLU A 188 12.30 -13.19 -17.17
C GLU A 188 13.70 -12.60 -17.34
N PRO A 189 14.73 -13.43 -17.56
CA PRO A 189 16.04 -12.93 -17.94
C PRO A 189 15.88 -12.22 -19.29
N ASP A 190 16.13 -10.91 -19.31
CA ASP A 190 16.12 -10.09 -20.51
C ASP A 190 16.92 -10.74 -21.65
N THR A 191 16.23 -11.42 -22.55
CA THR A 191 16.80 -12.03 -23.78
C THR A 191 16.56 -11.14 -25.00
N SER A 192 16.56 -9.82 -24.80
CA SER A 192 16.49 -8.83 -25.90
C SER A 192 17.78 -8.03 -26.10
N GLY A 193 18.92 -8.54 -25.63
CA GLY A 193 20.26 -7.92 -25.79
C GLY A 193 20.86 -7.93 -27.20
N GLY A 194 20.09 -8.25 -28.25
CA GLY A 194 20.62 -8.54 -29.59
C GLY A 194 20.70 -7.37 -30.57
N ILE A 195 19.88 -6.32 -30.46
CA ILE A 195 19.73 -5.30 -31.53
C ILE A 195 19.88 -3.85 -31.00
N MET A 196 20.56 -3.63 -29.87
CA MET A 196 20.95 -2.28 -29.40
C MET A 196 22.43 -2.17 -29.04
N ARG A 197 23.28 -3.04 -29.58
CA ARG A 197 24.72 -3.05 -29.25
C ARG A 197 25.63 -2.23 -30.15
N MET A 198 25.17 -1.62 -31.23
CA MET A 198 26.11 -0.92 -32.13
C MET A 198 26.17 0.61 -31.98
N LYS A 199 25.27 1.22 -31.18
CA LYS A 199 25.30 2.67 -30.91
C LYS A 199 25.79 3.05 -29.50
N SER A 200 26.01 2.08 -28.61
CA SER A 200 26.38 2.30 -27.21
C SER A 200 27.89 2.24 -26.92
N TYR A 201 28.73 1.96 -27.91
CA TYR A 201 30.19 1.90 -27.72
C TYR A 201 30.88 3.27 -27.75
N LEU A 202 30.26 4.30 -28.33
CA LEU A 202 30.86 5.65 -28.45
C LEU A 202 30.43 6.62 -27.33
N ASP A 203 29.47 6.23 -26.49
CA ASP A 203 28.90 7.06 -25.41
C ASP A 203 29.12 6.45 -24.02
N ARG A 204 30.00 5.42 -23.93
CA ARG A 204 30.27 4.73 -22.67
C ARG A 204 31.28 5.54 -21.87
N SER A 205 30.80 6.31 -20.89
CA SER A 205 31.62 6.81 -19.78
C SER A 205 32.49 5.66 -19.23
N PRO A 206 33.74 5.92 -18.81
CA PRO A 206 34.63 4.88 -18.28
C PRO A 206 33.89 4.00 -17.27
N ALA A 207 34.05 2.68 -17.37
CA ALA A 207 33.42 1.75 -16.43
C ALA A 207 34.14 1.84 -15.08
N LEU A 208 33.81 2.87 -14.30
CA LEU A 208 34.34 3.06 -12.96
C LEU A 208 33.89 1.90 -12.07
N GLY A 209 34.85 1.22 -11.45
CA GLY A 209 34.58 0.20 -10.45
C GLY A 209 34.19 0.83 -9.10
N ARG A 210 33.38 0.11 -8.32
CA ARG A 210 33.11 0.45 -6.91
C ARG A 210 34.12 -0.26 -6.03
N PHE A 211 34.89 0.51 -5.27
CA PHE A 211 35.94 -0.03 -4.42
C PHE A 211 35.68 0.31 -2.96
N ARG A 212 35.84 -0.68 -2.08
CA ARG A 212 35.61 -0.52 -0.64
C ARG A 212 36.66 0.41 -0.03
N ILE A 213 36.21 1.37 0.77
CA ILE A 213 37.09 2.22 1.57
C ILE A 213 37.40 1.48 2.88
N PRO A 214 38.68 1.33 3.27
CA PRO A 214 39.04 0.79 4.57
C PRO A 214 38.62 1.77 5.68
N VAL A 215 38.06 1.24 6.75
CA VAL A 215 37.61 1.99 7.93
C VAL A 215 38.60 1.73 9.06
N GLU A 216 39.01 2.78 9.78
CA GLU A 216 39.96 2.70 10.89
C GLU A 216 39.30 2.06 12.12
N ALA A 217 38.10 2.53 12.47
CA ALA A 217 37.35 2.05 13.62
C ALA A 217 35.85 2.15 13.39
N GLU A 218 35.10 1.22 13.98
CA GLU A 218 33.64 1.24 14.01
C GLU A 218 33.15 1.34 15.44
N ARG A 219 32.11 2.14 15.69
CA ARG A 219 31.44 2.24 16.99
C ARG A 219 29.93 2.11 16.82
N LEU A 220 29.33 1.21 17.57
CA LEU A 220 27.89 1.02 17.62
C LEU A 220 27.29 1.75 18.83
N ARG A 221 26.14 2.38 18.65
CA ARG A 221 25.34 3.07 19.68
C ARG A 221 23.86 2.77 19.49
N ASP A 222 23.05 3.15 20.48
CA ASP A 222 21.58 3.06 20.44
C ASP A 222 21.08 1.66 20.07
N ASN A 223 21.51 0.62 20.81
CA ASN A 223 21.20 -0.80 20.54
C ASN A 223 21.58 -1.24 19.11
N ASP A 224 22.77 -0.84 18.65
CA ASP A 224 23.31 -1.09 17.31
C ASP A 224 22.52 -0.49 16.14
N LEU A 225 21.60 0.44 16.42
CA LEU A 225 20.87 1.19 15.39
C LEU A 225 21.64 2.39 14.88
N VAL A 226 22.74 2.76 15.56
CA VAL A 226 23.65 3.81 15.13
C VAL A 226 25.04 3.22 14.95
N LEU A 227 25.62 3.40 13.78
CA LEU A 227 26.97 2.97 13.42
C LEU A 227 27.81 4.19 13.02
N GLU A 228 28.89 4.44 13.76
CA GLU A 228 29.92 5.42 13.42
C GLU A 228 31.11 4.71 12.77
N GLN A 229 31.47 5.09 11.55
CA GLN A 229 32.66 4.61 10.84
C GLN A 229 33.70 5.73 10.74
N TYR A 230 34.85 5.54 11.37
CA TYR A 230 35.97 6.47 11.36
C TYR A 230 36.92 6.15 10.21
N LEU A 231 37.31 7.17 9.46
CA LEU A 231 38.13 7.03 8.26
C LEU A 231 39.58 7.46 8.52
N LEU A 232 40.50 6.80 7.83
CA LEU A 232 41.90 7.20 7.81
C LEU A 232 42.04 8.58 7.14
N ALA A 233 42.99 9.39 7.62
CA ALA A 233 43.25 10.73 7.10
C ALA A 233 43.60 10.80 5.60
N ASN A 234 44.02 9.69 5.00
CA ASN A 234 44.34 9.57 3.57
C ASN A 234 43.27 8.82 2.76
N SER A 235 42.05 8.67 3.29
CA SER A 235 40.96 7.98 2.60
C SER A 235 40.55 8.74 1.35
N PRO A 236 40.27 8.06 0.22
CA PRO A 236 39.72 8.70 -0.96
C PRO A 236 38.32 9.28 -0.64
N GLY A 237 37.89 10.24 -1.45
CA GLY A 237 36.54 10.80 -1.33
C GLY A 237 35.47 9.70 -1.40
N ILE A 238 34.45 9.81 -0.54
CA ILE A 238 33.41 8.79 -0.45
C ILE A 238 32.36 9.06 -1.52
N ALA A 239 32.09 8.05 -2.36
CA ALA A 239 31.05 8.14 -3.38
C ALA A 239 29.70 7.65 -2.88
N GLY A 240 29.68 6.75 -1.89
CA GLY A 240 28.45 6.20 -1.36
C GLY A 240 28.69 5.07 -0.37
N PHE A 241 27.61 4.35 -0.05
CA PHE A 241 27.65 3.21 0.85
C PHE A 241 26.80 2.05 0.35
N ARG A 242 27.26 0.84 0.65
CA ARG A 242 26.54 -0.41 0.46
C ARG A 242 25.95 -0.83 1.80
N LEU A 243 24.65 -1.07 1.83
CA LEU A 243 23.95 -1.70 2.95
C LEU A 243 23.58 -3.13 2.56
N ASP A 244 24.05 -4.12 3.31
CA ASP A 244 23.58 -5.49 3.22
C ASP A 244 22.26 -5.59 4.01
N SER A 245 21.15 -5.88 3.33
CA SER A 245 19.81 -5.82 3.97
C SER A 245 19.67 -6.73 5.19
N PHE A 246 18.77 -6.34 6.10
CA PHE A 246 18.52 -7.03 7.36
C PHE A 246 18.00 -8.45 7.12
N SER A 247 18.53 -9.40 7.91
CA SER A 247 18.34 -10.82 7.65
C SER A 247 17.04 -11.39 8.22
N VAL A 248 16.46 -10.75 9.23
CA VAL A 248 15.38 -11.35 10.01
C VAL A 248 14.51 -10.25 10.63
N ILE A 249 13.65 -9.64 9.83
CA ILE A 249 12.61 -8.77 10.37
C ILE A 249 11.27 -9.14 9.74
N ARG A 250 10.40 -9.75 10.54
CA ARG A 250 8.98 -9.77 10.20
C ARG A 250 8.34 -8.54 10.84
N PRO A 251 7.52 -7.78 10.10
CA PRO A 251 6.63 -6.82 10.74
C PRO A 251 5.84 -7.53 11.85
N ARG A 252 5.70 -6.90 13.02
CA ARG A 252 4.93 -7.40 14.16
C ARG A 252 3.51 -7.69 13.69
N VAL A 253 3.19 -8.97 13.50
CA VAL A 253 1.82 -9.43 13.31
C VAL A 253 1.28 -9.73 14.70
N THR A 254 0.48 -8.85 15.27
CA THR A 254 -0.20 -9.08 16.57
C THR A 254 -1.27 -10.17 16.48
N HIS A 255 -1.59 -10.65 15.28
CA HIS A 255 -2.57 -11.72 15.06
C HIS A 255 -2.12 -12.65 13.93
N SER A 256 -1.56 -13.80 14.29
CA SER A 256 -1.39 -14.90 13.34
C SER A 256 -2.76 -15.27 12.75
N PRO A 257 -2.91 -15.38 11.42
CA PRO A 257 -4.10 -16.00 10.87
C PRO A 257 -4.19 -17.44 11.38
N SER A 258 -5.36 -17.83 11.89
CA SER A 258 -5.61 -19.21 12.29
C SER A 258 -5.59 -20.09 11.05
N SER A 259 -5.14 -21.34 11.17
CA SER A 259 -5.01 -22.29 10.05
C SER A 259 -6.32 -22.57 9.29
N SER A 260 -7.47 -22.15 9.83
CA SER A 260 -8.77 -22.15 9.15
C SER A 260 -8.92 -21.08 8.07
N GLU A 261 -8.05 -20.06 8.02
CA GLU A 261 -8.09 -18.93 7.05
C GLU A 261 -7.24 -19.18 5.79
N LEU A 262 -6.71 -20.39 5.61
CA LEU A 262 -6.04 -20.80 4.36
C LEU A 262 -7.04 -21.15 3.24
N ASP A 263 -8.34 -21.18 3.54
CA ASP A 263 -9.34 -21.35 2.51
C ASP A 263 -9.55 -20.00 1.80
N MET A 264 -9.10 -19.93 0.54
CA MET A 264 -9.11 -18.74 -0.34
C MET A 264 -10.51 -18.10 -0.58
N ARG A 265 -11.54 -18.52 0.15
CA ARG A 265 -12.93 -18.09 0.03
C ARG A 265 -13.36 -17.04 1.04
N GLU A 266 -12.60 -16.81 2.10
CA GLU A 266 -13.00 -15.89 3.18
C GLU A 266 -11.98 -14.75 3.35
N PHE A 267 -12.04 -13.75 2.46
CA PHE A 267 -11.32 -12.49 2.64
C PHE A 267 -11.96 -11.69 3.78
N SER A 268 -11.65 -11.99 5.05
CA SER A 268 -12.11 -11.20 6.20
C SER A 268 -11.45 -9.81 6.16
N LEU A 269 -12.26 -8.74 6.07
CA LEU A 269 -11.75 -7.37 5.97
C LEU A 269 -11.14 -6.91 7.30
N THR A 270 -11.53 -7.55 8.40
CA THR A 270 -10.95 -7.39 9.76
C THR A 270 -9.47 -7.70 9.90
N ARG A 271 -8.86 -8.46 8.97
CA ARG A 271 -7.43 -8.85 9.07
C ARG A 271 -6.57 -8.38 7.90
N MET A 272 -7.13 -7.61 6.97
CA MET A 272 -6.39 -6.98 5.87
C MET A 272 -5.69 -5.66 6.26
N GLU A 273 -5.65 -5.30 7.55
CA GLU A 273 -5.56 -3.88 7.91
C GLU A 273 -4.19 -3.29 8.28
N ASP A 274 -3.13 -4.02 8.65
CA ASP A 274 -1.85 -3.34 8.98
C ASP A 274 -0.76 -3.48 7.90
N ARG A 275 -0.64 -4.63 7.22
CA ARG A 275 0.54 -4.90 6.37
C ARG A 275 0.55 -4.21 5.01
N PHE A 276 -0.60 -3.92 4.43
CA PHE A 276 -0.71 -3.37 3.07
C PHE A 276 -1.08 -1.89 3.01
N ILE A 277 -1.34 -1.31 4.18
CA ILE A 277 -2.00 -0.01 4.30
C ILE A 277 -1.06 1.03 4.95
N ASN A 278 -0.24 0.61 5.92
CA ASN A 278 0.93 1.34 6.41
C ASN A 278 2.08 0.35 6.60
N PRO A 279 2.81 -0.04 5.54
CA PRO A 279 3.98 -0.89 5.72
C PRO A 279 4.97 -0.14 6.61
N ALA A 280 5.44 -0.75 7.69
CA ALA A 280 6.47 -0.18 8.55
C ALA A 280 7.66 0.26 7.68
N ILE A 281 7.98 1.55 7.67
CA ILE A 281 9.03 2.11 6.80
C ILE A 281 10.28 2.33 7.63
N LEU A 282 11.41 1.86 7.09
CA LEU A 282 12.73 2.15 7.64
C LEU A 282 13.44 3.19 6.76
N TYR A 283 14.18 4.07 7.43
CA TYR A 283 15.05 5.05 6.81
C TYR A 283 16.45 4.89 7.36
N ILE A 284 17.46 5.14 6.53
CA ILE A 284 18.83 5.31 6.99
C ILE A 284 19.21 6.78 6.84
N GLN A 285 19.44 7.42 7.98
CA GLN A 285 20.01 8.76 8.03
C GLN A 285 21.52 8.62 8.02
N VAL A 286 22.17 9.32 7.10
CA VAL A 286 23.61 9.32 6.91
C VAL A 286 24.14 10.71 7.22
N THR A 287 25.14 10.76 8.07
CA THR A 287 25.70 12.00 8.57
C THR A 287 27.21 11.98 8.36
N VAL A 288 27.71 12.84 7.48
CA VAL A 288 29.14 12.92 7.14
C VAL A 288 29.77 14.08 7.90
N VAL A 289 30.77 13.76 8.72
CA VAL A 289 31.55 14.73 9.52
C VAL A 289 32.87 15.00 8.82
N LYS A 290 33.05 16.22 8.33
CA LYS A 290 34.30 16.66 7.68
C LYS A 290 35.32 17.18 8.69
N GLU A 291 36.59 17.19 8.33
CA GLU A 291 37.65 17.79 9.16
C GLU A 291 37.38 19.27 9.49
N SER A 292 36.75 20.00 8.57
CA SER A 292 36.36 21.40 8.73
C SER A 292 35.16 21.63 9.66
N GLY A 293 34.61 20.58 10.29
CA GLY A 293 33.47 20.66 11.20
C GLY A 293 32.10 20.79 10.53
N LYS A 294 32.05 20.78 9.19
CA LYS A 294 30.79 20.74 8.45
C LYS A 294 30.15 19.36 8.53
N LEU A 295 28.85 19.34 8.77
CA LEU A 295 28.00 18.16 8.87
C LEU A 295 27.03 18.13 7.68
N VAL A 296 27.09 17.08 6.87
CA VAL A 296 26.14 16.84 5.78
C VAL A 296 25.21 15.71 6.21
N VAL A 297 23.90 15.94 6.14
CA VAL A 297 22.88 14.95 6.55
C VAL A 297 22.03 14.59 5.33
N GLU A 298 21.99 13.30 5.01
CA GLU A 298 21.16 12.73 3.94
C GLU A 298 20.26 11.64 4.53
N GLU A 299 19.08 11.43 3.96
CA GLU A 299 18.14 10.39 4.41
C GLU A 299 17.70 9.52 3.24
N TYR A 300 17.86 8.21 3.39
CA TYR A 300 17.51 7.23 2.37
C TYR A 300 16.44 6.28 2.87
N ARG A 301 15.33 6.19 2.14
CA ARG A 301 14.28 5.20 2.41
C ARG A 301 14.79 3.79 2.04
N LEU A 302 14.60 2.83 2.94
CA LEU A 302 14.99 1.44 2.71
C LEU A 302 13.88 0.66 2.00
N PRO A 303 14.17 0.00 0.85
CA PRO A 303 13.21 -0.85 0.18
C PRO A 303 13.06 -2.21 0.89
N GLU A 304 11.90 -2.85 0.72
CA GLU A 304 11.69 -4.22 1.17
C GLU A 304 12.37 -5.19 0.19
N VAL A 305 13.43 -5.85 0.65
CA VAL A 305 14.23 -6.78 -0.16
C VAL A 305 14.54 -8.05 0.64
N LYS A 306 14.89 -9.13 -0.06
CA LYS A 306 15.32 -10.37 0.59
C LYS A 306 16.52 -10.10 1.50
N ALA A 307 16.65 -10.88 2.56
CA ALA A 307 17.79 -10.84 3.49
C ALA A 307 19.14 -10.83 2.76
N ASN A 308 20.07 -9.99 3.24
CA ASN A 308 21.43 -9.83 2.71
C ASN A 308 21.51 -9.42 1.23
N THR A 309 20.43 -8.87 0.66
CA THR A 309 20.47 -8.23 -0.65
C THR A 309 21.32 -6.96 -0.53
N PRO A 310 22.37 -6.79 -1.36
CA PRO A 310 23.19 -5.59 -1.32
C PRO A 310 22.44 -4.41 -1.95
N LEU A 311 22.29 -3.34 -1.18
CA LEU A 311 21.70 -2.07 -1.59
C LEU A 311 22.81 -1.03 -1.70
N TYR A 312 22.88 -0.30 -2.81
CA TYR A 312 23.88 0.73 -3.05
C TYR A 312 23.21 2.10 -3.06
N PHE A 313 23.78 3.03 -2.32
CA PHE A 313 23.32 4.40 -2.20
C PHE A 313 24.48 5.35 -2.51
N ASP A 314 24.33 6.10 -3.60
CA ASP A 314 25.31 7.10 -4.00
C ASP A 314 25.01 8.44 -3.29
N PHE A 315 26.08 9.14 -2.89
CA PHE A 315 25.97 10.53 -2.45
C PHE A 315 25.83 11.46 -3.67
N PRO A 316 25.08 12.57 -3.56
CA PRO A 316 24.95 13.54 -4.65
C PRO A 316 26.29 14.09 -5.12
N ASP A 317 27.19 14.34 -4.17
CA ASP A 317 28.55 14.81 -4.40
C ASP A 317 29.56 13.90 -3.70
N LEU A 318 30.76 13.81 -4.28
CA LEU A 318 31.89 13.09 -3.67
C LEU A 318 32.25 13.74 -2.33
N GLN A 319 32.16 12.98 -1.25
CA GLN A 319 32.44 13.50 0.10
C GLN A 319 33.95 13.41 0.38
N GLN A 320 34.65 14.51 0.13
CA GLN A 320 36.06 14.70 0.47
C GLN A 320 36.23 15.09 1.94
N ASP A 321 37.43 14.83 2.48
CA ASP A 321 37.88 15.20 3.84
C ASP A 321 36.93 14.73 4.96
N ALA A 322 36.29 13.58 4.75
CA ALA A 322 35.41 12.96 5.73
C ALA A 322 36.25 12.25 6.80
N ARG A 323 36.08 12.65 8.06
CA ARG A 323 36.73 12.00 9.21
C ARG A 323 35.87 10.86 9.76
N CYS A 324 34.55 11.03 9.73
CA CYS A 324 33.60 10.07 10.27
C CYS A 324 32.30 10.10 9.46
N VAL A 325 31.72 8.92 9.25
CA VAL A 325 30.36 8.76 8.71
C VAL A 325 29.51 8.05 9.75
N ILE A 326 28.38 8.66 10.09
CA ILE A 326 27.44 8.15 11.07
C ILE A 326 26.18 7.70 10.33
N PHE A 327 25.80 6.45 10.52
CA PHE A 327 24.59 5.84 10.01
C PHE A 327 23.63 5.63 11.15
N ARG A 328 22.40 6.12 11.01
CA ARG A 328 21.33 5.92 11.99
C ARG A 328 20.12 5.31 11.31
N LEU A 329 19.67 4.17 11.82
CA LEU A 329 18.42 3.56 11.42
C LEU A 329 17.25 4.26 12.12
N LEU A 330 16.29 4.74 11.33
CA LEU A 330 15.11 5.50 11.74
C LEU A 330 13.83 4.86 11.20
N GLY A 331 12.68 5.35 11.68
CA GLY A 331 11.35 4.92 11.26
C GLY A 331 10.72 3.97 12.28
N ASP A 332 9.93 3.03 11.80
CA ASP A 332 9.10 2.15 12.63
C ASP A 332 9.90 0.95 13.16
N VAL A 333 11.05 1.20 13.79
CA VAL A 333 11.98 0.16 14.29
C VAL A 333 11.28 -0.82 15.25
N THR A 334 10.34 -0.33 16.05
CA THR A 334 9.55 -1.15 17.00
C THR A 334 8.49 -2.01 16.32
N ALA A 335 8.16 -1.75 15.05
CA ALA A 335 7.21 -2.53 14.28
C ALA A 335 7.82 -3.82 13.72
N PHE A 336 9.10 -4.11 13.97
CA PHE A 336 9.77 -5.34 13.53
C PHE A 336 10.12 -6.24 14.70
N VAL A 337 10.09 -7.56 14.48
CA VAL A 337 10.55 -8.60 15.42
C VAL A 337 11.38 -9.63 14.67
N ASP A 338 12.35 -10.20 15.36
CA ASP A 338 13.11 -11.34 14.86
C ASP A 338 12.16 -12.53 14.62
N ASP A 339 12.43 -13.34 13.61
CA ASP A 339 11.65 -14.51 13.25
C ASP A 339 11.97 -15.61 14.27
N ILE A 340 11.37 -15.51 15.45
CA ILE A 340 11.57 -16.45 16.55
C ILE A 340 10.41 -17.44 16.51
N SER A 341 10.65 -18.59 15.90
CA SER A 341 9.78 -19.78 15.96
C SER A 341 9.67 -20.40 17.37
N GLU A 342 10.13 -19.72 18.43
CA GLU A 342 10.23 -20.26 19.80
C GLU A 342 10.00 -19.21 20.91
N LEU A 343 8.93 -18.40 20.85
CA LEU A 343 8.62 -17.50 21.98
C LEU A 343 7.13 -17.48 22.31
N GLU A 344 6.60 -18.64 22.71
CA GLU A 344 5.22 -18.82 23.16
C GLU A 344 4.86 -18.12 24.49
N ASN A 345 5.79 -17.49 25.23
CA ASN A 345 5.53 -17.14 26.63
C ASN A 345 6.06 -15.78 27.13
N LEU A 346 6.01 -14.70 26.34
CA LEU A 346 6.33 -13.36 26.88
C LEU A 346 5.23 -12.31 26.65
N ASN A 347 4.88 -11.65 27.76
CA ASN A 347 3.95 -10.54 27.83
C ASN A 347 4.35 -9.43 26.84
N LEU A 348 3.46 -9.14 25.87
CA LEU A 348 3.62 -8.21 24.75
C LEU A 348 3.93 -6.74 25.12
N ARG A 349 3.97 -6.39 26.40
CA ARG A 349 4.18 -5.00 26.83
C ARG A 349 5.65 -4.56 26.90
N ASN A 350 6.63 -5.47 26.94
CA ASN A 350 8.05 -5.15 27.07
C ASN A 350 8.94 -6.08 26.21
N LEU A 351 8.82 -6.03 24.89
CA LEU A 351 9.69 -6.81 23.98
C LEU A 351 10.93 -5.99 23.56
N PRO A 352 12.15 -6.56 23.62
CA PRO A 352 13.35 -5.91 23.11
C PRO A 352 13.23 -5.60 21.60
N LEU A 353 14.00 -4.62 21.12
CA LEU A 353 14.12 -4.31 19.69
C LEU A 353 14.66 -5.55 18.94
N ALA A 354 14.22 -5.73 17.68
CA ALA A 354 14.68 -6.84 16.84
C ALA A 354 16.20 -6.78 16.66
N SER A 355 16.91 -7.81 17.13
CA SER A 355 18.36 -7.92 16.96
C SER A 355 18.77 -7.96 15.48
N GLY A 356 17.86 -8.42 14.60
CA GLY A 356 18.00 -8.42 13.16
C GLY A 356 18.08 -7.05 12.51
N LEU A 357 17.76 -5.95 13.22
CA LEU A 357 17.92 -4.57 12.75
C LEU A 357 19.29 -3.95 13.05
N SER A 358 20.20 -4.71 13.68
CA SER A 358 21.56 -4.23 13.95
C SER A 358 22.30 -3.82 12.68
N LEU A 359 22.94 -2.65 12.70
CA LEU A 359 23.80 -2.15 11.62
C LEU A 359 25.19 -2.80 11.62
N SER A 360 25.49 -3.62 12.63
CA SER A 360 26.79 -4.30 12.77
C SER A 360 27.15 -5.11 11.53
N ASN A 361 28.31 -4.82 10.92
CA ASN A 361 28.81 -5.45 9.70
C ASN A 361 27.88 -5.33 8.47
N LYS A 362 26.86 -4.47 8.50
CA LYS A 362 25.92 -4.30 7.39
C LYS A 362 26.32 -3.22 6.39
N ILE A 363 27.16 -2.26 6.79
CA ILE A 363 27.46 -1.08 5.97
C ILE A 363 28.92 -1.06 5.51
N LYS A 364 29.14 -0.80 4.23
CA LYS A 364 30.48 -0.67 3.62
C LYS A 364 30.54 0.59 2.77
N LEU A 365 31.47 1.49 3.06
CA LEU A 365 31.74 2.67 2.25
C LEU A 365 32.46 2.32 0.95
N TYR A 366 32.18 3.05 -0.13
CA TYR A 366 32.89 2.88 -1.40
C TYR A 366 33.18 4.22 -2.09
N TYR A 367 34.17 4.16 -2.99
CA TYR A 367 34.49 5.21 -3.96
C TYR A 367 34.49 4.64 -5.39
N TYR A 368 34.38 5.53 -6.37
CA TYR A 368 34.50 5.19 -7.79
C TYR A 368 35.94 5.40 -8.25
N ALA A 369 36.52 4.41 -8.94
CA ALA A 369 37.82 4.54 -9.58
C ALA A 369 37.91 3.77 -10.89
N ASP A 370 38.85 4.16 -11.74
CA ASP A 370 39.22 3.39 -12.92
C ASP A 370 39.87 2.06 -12.49
N THR A 371 39.54 0.97 -13.16
CA THR A 371 40.12 -0.35 -12.91
C THR A 371 41.64 -0.37 -13.11
N TYR A 372 42.20 0.56 -13.90
CA TYR A 372 43.65 0.70 -14.10
C TYR A 372 44.39 1.36 -12.92
N GLU A 373 43.72 2.20 -12.13
CA GLU A 373 44.30 2.90 -10.97
C GLU A 373 44.53 1.96 -9.76
N MET A 374 43.96 0.76 -9.80
CA MET A 374 44.05 -0.25 -8.73
C MET A 374 45.46 -0.72 -8.41
N GLY A 375 46.35 -0.78 -9.41
CA GLY A 375 47.73 -1.22 -9.22
C GLY A 375 48.57 -0.29 -8.33
N LYS A 376 48.10 0.94 -8.06
CA LYS A 376 48.82 1.94 -7.27
C LYS A 376 48.32 2.08 -5.83
N ILE A 377 47.09 1.67 -5.52
CA ILE A 377 46.49 1.85 -4.19
C ILE A 377 46.71 0.61 -3.30
N GLY A 378 46.89 -0.57 -3.89
CA GLY A 378 47.29 -1.79 -3.17
C GLY A 378 48.64 -1.69 -2.44
N SER A 379 49.49 -0.71 -2.78
CA SER A 379 50.75 -0.44 -2.07
C SER A 379 50.61 0.47 -0.86
N LEU A 380 49.42 1.02 -0.56
CA LEU A 380 49.20 1.90 0.60
C LEU A 380 48.62 1.15 1.82
N SER A 381 48.26 -0.13 1.68
CA SER A 381 47.84 -0.99 2.80
C SER A 381 48.94 -1.93 3.31
N ALA A 382 50.19 -1.68 2.91
CA ALA A 382 51.37 -2.42 3.37
C ALA A 382 52.43 -1.45 3.92
N VAL A 383 52.13 -0.80 5.06
CA VAL A 383 53.13 -0.35 6.06
C VAL A 383 52.53 -0.58 7.44
#